data_AF-A0A0F9DT41-F1
#
_entry.id   AF-A0A0F9DT41-F1
#
_cell.length_a   1.000
_cell.length_b   1.000
_cell.length_c   1.000
_cell.angle_alpha   90.00
_cell.angle_beta   90.00
_cell.angle_gamma   90.00
#
_symmetry.space_group_name_H-M   'P 1'
#
loop_
_entity.id
_entity.type
_entity.pdbx_description
1 polymer ?
#
loop_
_entity_poly.entity_id
_entity_poly.type
_entity_poly.pdbx_seq_one_letter_code
_entity_poly.pdbx_strand_id
1 'polypeptide(L)' 'MKNWKKWLQGMIAAGIGAAANGLAAIGVKPDVFNLQDGFGDLVKMCVVAAIVAVAAYLKKHPLPED' A
#
# COMPACT_ATOMS: atom_id res chain seq x y z
N MET A 1 24.34 10.97 -9.27
CA MET A 1 23.58 11.96 -8.46
C MET A 1 22.45 11.16 -7.88
N LYS A 2 22.51 10.82 -6.58
CA LYS A 2 21.55 9.91 -5.94
C LYS A 2 20.13 10.13 -6.44
N ASN A 3 19.54 9.10 -7.03
CA ASN A 3 18.24 9.14 -7.71
C ASN A 3 17.07 9.16 -6.70
N TRP A 4 17.11 10.08 -5.75
CA TRP A 4 16.13 10.27 -4.67
C TRP A 4 14.70 10.34 -5.17
N LYS A 5 14.48 11.02 -6.30
CA LYS A 5 13.16 11.13 -6.93
C LYS A 5 12.60 9.75 -7.29
N LYS A 6 13.41 8.90 -7.95
CA LYS A 6 12.99 7.57 -8.39
C LYS A 6 12.73 6.65 -7.20
N TRP A 7 13.56 6.74 -6.16
CA TRP A 7 13.39 5.98 -4.93
C TRP A 7 12.10 6.35 -4.19
N LEU A 8 11.83 7.65 -4.00
CA LEU A 8 10.59 8.14 -3.40
C LEU A 8 9.36 7.73 -4.21
N GLN A 9 9.43 7.85 -5.54
CA GLN A 9 8.35 7.40 -6.43
C GLN A 9 8.11 5.89 -6.32
N GLY A 10 9.16 5.07 -6.21
CA GLY A 10 9.05 3.63 -6.01
C GLY A 10 8.38 3.26 -4.69
N MET A 11 8.74 3.95 -3.60
CA MET A 11 8.13 3.76 -2.29
C MET A 11 6.63 4.11 -2.29
N ILE A 12 6.27 5.27 -2.86
CA ILE A 12 4.88 5.71 -2.97
C ILE A 12 4.09 4.75 -3.88
N ALA A 13 4.66 4.34 -5.02
CA ALA A 13 4.04 3.39 -5.93
C ALA A 13 3.79 2.04 -5.25
N ALA A 14 4.72 1.55 -4.43
CA ALA A 14 4.54 0.32 -3.66
C ALA A 14 3.37 0.43 -2.66
N GLY A 15 3.28 1.56 -1.94
CA GLY A 15 2.18 1.82 -1.02
C GLY A 15 0.82 1.88 -1.72
N ILE A 16 0.73 2.65 -2.80
CA ILE A 16 -0.52 2.79 -3.59
C ILE A 16 -0.93 1.45 -4.20
N GLY A 17 0.01 0.71 -4.78
CA GLY A 17 -0.28 -0.60 -5.38
C GLY A 17 -0.82 -1.59 -4.34
N ALA A 18 -0.25 -1.61 -3.14
CA ALA A 18 -0.73 -2.47 -2.07
C ALA A 18 -2.10 -2.04 -1.51
N ALA A 19 -2.34 -0.73 -1.36
CA ALA A 19 -3.67 -0.23 -1.01
C ALA A 19 -4.73 -0.61 -2.05
N ALA A 20 -4.43 -0.46 -3.34
CA ALA A 20 -5.33 -0.82 -4.42
C ALA A 20 -5.66 -2.32 -4.42
N ASN A 21 -4.67 -3.18 -4.20
CA ASN A 21 -4.88 -4.61 -4.03
C ASN A 21 -5.75 -4.94 -2.80
N GLY A 22 -5.72 -4.11 -1.77
CA GLY A 22 -6.59 -4.23 -0.60
C GLY A 22 -8.09 -4.16 -0.95
N LEU A 23 -8.46 -3.48 -2.03
CA LEU A 23 -9.86 -3.41 -2.50
C LEU A 23 -10.41 -4.78 -2.94
N ALA A 24 -9.55 -5.72 -3.32
CA ALA A 24 -9.97 -7.08 -3.64
C ALA A 24 -10.61 -7.79 -2.43
N ALA A 25 -10.39 -7.30 -1.20
CA ALA A 25 -11.02 -7.81 0.02
C ALA A 25 -12.55 -7.72 0.00
N ILE A 26 -13.11 -6.77 -0.77
CA ILE A 26 -14.56 -6.67 -0.97
C ILE A 26 -15.12 -7.96 -1.57
N GLY A 27 -14.39 -8.58 -2.50
CA GLY A 27 -14.79 -9.85 -3.10
C GLY A 27 -14.58 -11.07 -2.19
N VAL A 28 -13.67 -10.98 -1.22
CA VAL A 28 -13.36 -12.09 -0.30
C VAL A 28 -14.31 -12.13 0.88
N LYS A 29 -14.65 -10.97 1.45
CA LYS A 29 -15.55 -10.87 2.62
C LYS A 29 -16.41 -9.59 2.55
N PRO A 30 -17.47 -9.58 1.72
CA PRO A 30 -18.29 -8.39 1.48
C PRO A 30 -19.04 -7.89 2.73
N ASP A 31 -19.37 -8.78 3.67
CA ASP A 31 -20.07 -8.38 4.91
C ASP A 31 -19.23 -7.50 5.84
N VAL A 32 -17.90 -7.57 5.73
CA VAL A 32 -16.95 -6.81 6.57
C VAL A 32 -16.29 -5.69 5.77
N PHE A 33 -15.98 -5.95 4.51
CA PHE A 33 -15.30 -5.01 3.64
C PHE A 33 -16.24 -4.63 2.49
N ASN A 34 -16.87 -3.46 2.59
CA ASN A 34 -17.77 -2.94 1.56
C ASN A 34 -17.70 -1.40 1.49
N LEU A 35 -18.49 -0.81 0.60
CA LEU A 35 -18.54 0.64 0.37
C LEU A 35 -19.64 1.34 1.21
N GLN A 36 -20.29 0.62 2.11
CA GLN A 36 -21.33 1.11 3.02
C GLN A 36 -20.78 1.01 4.47
N ASP A 37 -21.40 0.19 5.32
CA ASP A 37 -21.06 0.07 6.73
C ASP A 37 -19.62 -0.46 6.97
N GLY A 38 -19.09 -1.25 6.04
CA GLY A 38 -17.75 -1.84 6.09
C GLY A 38 -16.64 -0.95 5.51
N PHE A 39 -16.96 0.29 5.08
CA PHE A 39 -15.99 1.16 4.41
C PHE A 39 -14.82 1.56 5.32
N GLY A 40 -15.10 1.80 6.61
CA GLY A 40 -14.06 2.15 7.58
C GLY A 40 -13.01 1.04 7.73
N ASP A 41 -13.45 -0.21 7.82
CA ASP A 41 -12.54 -1.35 7.97
C ASP A 41 -11.82 -1.71 6.67
N LEU A 42 -12.48 -1.50 5.52
CA LEU A 42 -11.85 -1.59 4.20
C LEU A 42 -10.70 -0.58 4.07
N VAL A 43 -10.93 0.69 4.41
CA VAL A 43 -9.88 1.73 4.37
C VAL A 43 -8.74 1.39 5.31
N LYS A 44 -9.03 0.95 6.54
CA LYS A 44 -7.98 0.51 7.49
C LYS A 44 -7.14 -0.62 6.90
N MET A 45 -7.76 -1.62 6.28
CA MET A 45 -7.05 -2.71 5.62
C MET A 45 -6.14 -2.18 4.50
N CYS A 46 -6.64 -1.31 3.64
CA CYS A 46 -5.84 -0.71 2.55
C CYS A 46 -4.66 0.10 3.09
N VAL A 47 -4.85 0.85 4.17
CA VAL A 47 -3.78 1.63 4.84
C VAL A 47 -2.73 0.69 5.44
N VAL A 48 -3.14 -0.36 6.15
CA VAL A 48 -2.20 -1.35 6.70
C VAL A 48 -1.40 -2.02 5.59
N ALA A 49 -2.06 -2.43 4.50
CA ALA A 49 -1.40 -3.01 3.34
C ALA A 49 -0.37 -2.04 2.73
N ALA A 50 -0.70 -0.76 2.60
CA ALA A 50 0.22 0.27 2.11
C ALA A 50 1.45 0.43 3.02
N ILE A 51 1.26 0.50 4.33
CA ILE A 51 2.36 0.62 5.30
C ILE A 51 3.29 -0.58 5.22
N VAL A 52 2.74 -1.80 5.18
CA VAL A 52 3.53 -3.03 5.06
C VAL A 52 4.33 -3.05 3.76
N ALA A 53 3.73 -2.61 2.64
CA ALA A 53 4.41 -2.54 1.36
C ALA A 53 5.52 -1.48 1.33
N VAL A 54 5.29 -0.32 1.93
CA VAL A 54 6.32 0.70 2.11
C VAL A 54 7.48 0.16 2.95
N ALA A 55 7.19 -0.51 4.08
CA ALA A 55 8.22 -1.13 4.90
C ALA A 55 9.00 -2.22 4.13
N ALA A 56 8.31 -3.03 3.32
CA ALA A 56 8.94 -4.03 2.46
C ALA A 56 9.80 -3.39 1.35
N TYR A 57 9.38 -2.25 0.79
CA TYR A 57 10.15 -1.47 -0.16
C TYR A 57 11.45 -0.97 0.49
N LEU A 58 11.35 -0.35 1.69
CA LEU A 58 12.50 0.11 2.46
C LEU A 58 13.46 -1.03 2.83
N LYS A 59 12.95 -2.23 3.13
CA LYS A 59 13.78 -3.41 3.40
C LYS A 59 14.60 -3.83 2.18
N LYS A 60 14.05 -3.71 0.97
CA LYS A 60 14.73 -4.08 -0.29
C LYS A 60 15.65 -2.98 -0.81
N HIS A 61 15.21 -1.73 -0.69
CA HIS A 61 15.89 -0.53 -1.16
C HIS A 61 16.08 0.43 0.03
N PRO A 62 17.05 0.16 0.93
CA PRO A 62 17.20 0.95 2.17
C PRO A 62 17.68 2.38 1.91
N LEU A 63 18.39 2.62 0.82
CA LEU A 63 18.87 3.93 0.40
C LEU A 63 18.66 4.13 -1.10
N PRO A 64 18.54 5.39 -1.57
CA PRO A 64 18.51 5.69 -2.99
C PRO A 64 19.83 5.29 -3.65
N GLU A 65 19.73 4.60 -4.77
CA GLU A 65 20.86 4.24 -5.62
C GLU A 65 21.41 5.50 -6.34
N ASP A 66 22.69 5.48 -6.69
CA ASP A 66 23.43 6.62 -7.25
C ASP A 66 22.98 7.12 -8.62
#